data_AF-J9FN03-F1
#
_entry.id   AF-J9FN03-F1
#
_cell.length_a   1.000
_cell.length_b   1.000
_cell.length_c   1.000
_cell.angle_alpha   90.00
_cell.angle_beta   90.00
_cell.angle_gamma   90.00
#
_symmetry.space_group_name_H-M   'P 1'
#
loop_
_entity.id
_entity.type
_entity.pdbx_description
1 polymer ?
#
loop_
_entity_poly.entity_id
_entity_poly.type
_entity_poly.pdbx_seq_one_letter_code
_entity_poly.pdbx_strand_id
1 'polypeptide(L)' 'SDFLDGQYAAFGHVTEGMDVVDAICEKVSVEDGNGTVAAENQPVIESIVMK' A
#
# COMPACT_ATOMS: atom_id res chain seq x y z
N SER A 1 15.38 8.58 4.03
CA SER A 1 14.91 9.90 3.59
C SER A 1 13.73 10.19 4.46
N ASP A 2 13.88 11.16 5.36
CA ASP A 2 12.98 11.38 6.49
C ASP A 2 11.93 12.46 6.11
N PHE A 3 11.67 12.59 4.81
CA PHE A 3 10.87 13.66 4.21
C PHE A 3 9.43 13.73 4.75
N LEU A 4 8.92 12.61 5.28
CA LEU A 4 7.56 12.49 5.81
C LEU A 4 7.52 12.57 7.34
N ASP A 5 8.68 12.61 8.02
CA ASP A 5 8.76 12.65 9.48
C ASP A 5 8.19 13.96 10.02
N GLY A 6 7.37 13.87 11.06
CA GLY A 6 6.64 15.00 11.63
C GLY A 6 5.43 15.48 10.82
N GLN A 7 5.28 15.02 9.56
CA GLN A 7 4.13 15.31 8.70
C GLN A 7 3.04 14.24 8.79
N TYR A 8 3.42 12.99 9.08
CA TYR A 8 2.51 11.85 9.22
C TYR A 8 2.77 11.07 10.51
N ALA A 9 1.70 10.61 11.15
CA ALA A 9 1.80 9.74 12.32
C ALA A 9 1.98 8.28 11.89
N ALA A 10 3.11 7.67 12.23
CA ALA A 10 3.32 6.24 12.07
C ALA A 10 2.60 5.47 13.19
N PHE A 11 1.65 4.60 12.84
CA PHE A 11 0.84 3.83 13.80
C PHE A 11 1.10 2.32 13.79
N GLY A 12 2.00 1.83 12.94
CA GLY A 12 2.34 0.41 12.84
C GLY A 12 3.42 0.14 11.80
N HIS A 13 3.89 -1.10 11.75
CA HIS A 13 4.78 -1.59 10.70
C HIS A 13 4.38 -3.03 10.35
N VAL A 14 4.67 -3.44 9.12
CA VAL A 14 4.43 -4.80 8.65
C VAL A 14 5.47 -5.72 9.28
N THR A 15 5.03 -6.75 10.02
CA THR A 15 5.92 -7.74 10.64
C THR A 15 6.08 -9.00 9.78
N GLU A 16 5.09 -9.31 8.95
CA GLU A 16 5.04 -10.49 8.08
C GLU A 16 4.31 -10.13 6.78
N GLY A 17 4.65 -10.78 5.66
CA GLY A 17 3.98 -10.58 4.37
C GLY A 17 4.41 -9.35 3.57
N MET A 18 5.63 -8.84 3.80
CA MET A 18 6.15 -7.69 3.03
C MET A 18 6.29 -8.00 1.53
N ASP A 19 6.54 -9.26 1.17
CA ASP A 19 6.55 -9.74 -0.21
C ASP A 19 5.21 -9.53 -0.94
N VAL A 20 4.09 -9.58 -0.22
CA VAL A 20 2.76 -9.26 -0.78
C VAL A 20 2.67 -7.77 -1.10
N VAL A 21 3.20 -6.90 -0.22
CA VAL A 21 3.25 -5.45 -0.45
C VAL A 21 4.14 -5.15 -1.67
N ASP A 22 5.30 -5.78 -1.76
CA ASP A 22 6.22 -5.62 -2.90
C ASP A 22 5.55 -6.08 -4.21
N ALA A 23 4.86 -7.22 -4.20
CA ALA A 23 4.15 -7.73 -5.37
C ALA A 23 3.04 -6.77 -5.85
N ILE A 24 2.39 -6.05 -4.94
CA ILE A 24 1.42 -5.00 -5.30
C ILE A 24 2.13 -3.85 -6.02
N CYS A 25 3.24 -3.37 -5.46
CA CYS A 25 4.03 -2.29 -6.07
C CYS A 25 4.56 -2.65 -7.47
N GLU A 26 4.91 -3.91 -7.71
CA GLU A 26 5.44 -4.35 -9.00
C GLU A 26 4.36 -4.61 -10.07
N LYS A 27 3.21 -5.14 -9.67
CA LYS A 27 2.21 -5.68 -10.61
C LYS A 27 1.06 -4.73 -10.90
N VAL A 28 0.78 -3.79 -10.01
CA VAL A 28 -0.37 -2.89 -10.17
C VAL A 28 0.08 -1.64 -10.93
N SER A 29 -0.30 -1.58 -12.21
CA SER A 29 -0.02 -0.44 -13.07
C SER A 29 -0.91 0.75 -12.72
N VAL A 30 -0.29 1.91 -12.50
CA VAL A 30 -1.00 3.18 -12.32
C VAL A 30 -1.36 3.77 -13.67
N GLU A 31 -2.49 4.46 -13.74
CA GLU A 31 -3.05 4.99 -14.99
C GLU A 31 -2.78 6.49 -15.16
N ASP A 32 -2.25 7.14 -14.12
CA ASP A 32 -1.92 8.56 -14.11
C ASP A 32 -0.67 8.88 -13.28
N GLY A 33 -0.27 10.16 -13.28
CA GLY A 33 0.87 10.65 -12.50
C GLY A 33 0.58 10.83 -11.00
N ASN A 34 -0.62 10.51 -10.53
CA ASN A 34 -1.04 10.61 -9.13
C ASN A 34 -1.19 9.22 -8.47
N GLY A 35 -0.91 8.14 -9.19
CA GLY A 35 -0.95 6.78 -8.68
C GLY A 35 -2.35 6.14 -8.66
N THR A 36 -3.31 6.70 -9.40
CA THR A 36 -4.66 6.13 -9.49
C THR A 36 -4.66 4.86 -10.36
N VAL A 37 -5.55 3.91 -10.02
CA VAL A 37 -5.76 2.65 -10.74
C VAL A 37 -7.26 2.49 -10.99
N ALA A 38 -7.68 2.01 -12.16
CA ALA A 38 -9.09 1.71 -12.42
C ALA A 38 -9.66 0.72 -11.40
N ALA A 39 -10.93 0.90 -11.05
CA ALA A 39 -11.57 0.15 -9.98
C ALA A 39 -11.52 -1.38 -10.20
N GLU A 40 -11.64 -1.84 -11.45
CA GLU A 40 -11.53 -3.25 -11.80
C GLU A 40 -10.12 -3.85 -11.61
N ASN A 41 -9.09 -3.01 -11.53
CA ASN A 41 -7.68 -3.41 -11.44
C ASN A 41 -7.10 -3.20 -10.03
N GLN A 42 -7.87 -2.61 -9.10
CA GLN A 42 -7.39 -2.34 -7.74
C GLN A 42 -7.25 -3.62 -6.93
N PRO A 43 -6.12 -3.83 -6.22
CA PRO A 43 -6.06 -4.85 -5.18
C PRO A 43 -7.01 -4.46 -4.05
N VAL A 44 -7.82 -5.42 -3.58
CA VAL A 44 -8.85 -5.19 -2.56
C VAL A 44 -8.50 -5.93 -1.27
N ILE A 45 -8.78 -5.30 -0.13
CA ILE A 45 -8.66 -5.95 1.19
C ILE A 45 -9.91 -6.78 1.42
N GLU A 46 -9.77 -8.10 1.47
CA GLU A 46 -10.91 -9.01 1.68
C GLU A 46 -11.43 -8.98 3.12
N SER A 47 -10.54 -8.90 4.10
CA SER A 47 -10.90 -8.82 5.53
C SER A 47 -9.80 -8.19 6.37
N ILE A 48 -10.19 -7.63 7.51
CA ILE A 48 -9.27 -7.15 8.55
C ILE A 48 -9.67 -7.81 9.86
N VAL A 49 -8.73 -8.48 10.51
CA VAL A 49 -8.95 -9.16 11.79
C VAL A 49 -8.04 -8.53 12.83
N MET A 50 -8.66 -8.00 13.88
CA MET A 50 -7.94 -7.52 15.06
C MET A 50 -7.78 -8.70 16.03
N LYS A 51 -6.56 -8.91 16.52
CA LYS A 51 -6.29 -9.88 17.58
C LYS A 51 -6.65 -9.31 18.94
#